data_AF-A0A0A1T3M6-F1
#
_entry.id   AF-A0A0A1T3M6-F1
#
_cell.length_a   1.000
_cell.length_b   1.000
_cell.length_c   1.000
_cell.angle_alpha   90.00
_cell.angle_beta   90.00
_cell.angle_gamma   90.00
#
_symmetry.space_group_name_H-M   'P 1'
#
loop_
_entity.id
_entity.type
_entity.pdbx_description
1 polymer ?
#
loop_
_entity_poly.entity_id
_entity_poly.type
_entity_poly.pdbx_seq_one_letter_code
_entity_poly.pdbx_strand_id
1 'polypeptide(L)'
;MSPDLKPTIVAFAGAWHPASALEPFIQDLQAQGYPAEAHKLKITGDPTALKEDDSELMRSVLLSHIEKGKDIVFIAHSMAGLGASLAIKGLHKKERASKGLTGGLAGIVYIAAFIPSSAMDGHTPDPRVIPDPATGLASITDAVNFFYNECPTDVAEATVKTLQGLSLKALITPTAKGYLDDADLDGCRGYIACEKDNAVPFRLQKAMVETSGLRWSVKYMDTDHSPFLSQRPRLVELVEELIAEFEKA
;
A
#
# COMPACT_ATOMS: atom_id res chain seq x y z
N MET A 1 6.86 -11.51 -27.30
CA MET A 1 7.17 -10.85 -26.01
C MET A 1 8.27 -11.67 -25.38
N SER A 2 9.38 -11.07 -24.93
CA SER A 2 10.45 -11.85 -24.29
C SER A 2 9.90 -12.44 -22.98
N PRO A 3 9.90 -13.77 -22.79
CA PRO A 3 9.28 -14.44 -21.64
C PRO A 3 9.96 -14.21 -20.27
N ASP A 4 11.01 -13.38 -20.18
CA ASP A 4 12.00 -13.47 -19.09
C ASP A 4 12.15 -12.20 -18.21
N LEU A 5 11.26 -11.20 -18.30
CA LEU A 5 11.38 -9.97 -17.50
C LEU A 5 10.34 -9.90 -16.39
N LYS A 6 10.80 -10.00 -15.13
CA LYS A 6 9.98 -9.76 -13.94
C LYS A 6 9.39 -8.34 -13.96
N PRO A 7 8.13 -8.14 -13.49
CA PRO A 7 7.52 -6.83 -13.42
C PRO A 7 8.30 -5.89 -12.49
N THR A 8 8.20 -4.59 -12.73
CA THR A 8 8.71 -3.59 -11.77
C THR A 8 7.75 -3.49 -10.59
N ILE A 9 8.28 -3.56 -9.37
CA ILE A 9 7.51 -3.37 -8.14
C ILE A 9 7.62 -1.90 -7.71
N VAL A 10 6.48 -1.24 -7.57
CA VAL A 10 6.41 0.11 -6.99
C VAL A 10 5.69 -0.03 -5.67
N ALA A 11 6.30 0.34 -4.55
CA ALA A 11 5.70 0.23 -3.23
C ALA A 11 5.48 1.61 -2.60
N PHE A 12 4.34 1.81 -1.94
CA PHE A 12 4.05 3.02 -1.17
C PHE A 12 3.85 2.68 0.31
N ALA A 13 4.59 3.40 1.16
CA ALA A 13 4.50 3.32 2.60
C ALA A 13 3.16 3.91 3.11
N GLY A 14 2.82 3.58 4.35
CA GLY A 14 1.61 4.07 5.01
C GLY A 14 1.80 5.48 5.58
N ALA A 15 0.76 5.97 6.27
CA ALA A 15 0.83 7.22 7.02
C ALA A 15 2.02 7.25 7.99
N TRP A 16 2.56 8.44 8.26
CA TRP A 16 3.74 8.71 9.11
C TRP A 16 5.08 8.14 8.61
N HIS A 17 5.08 7.16 7.71
CA HIS A 17 6.30 6.45 7.34
C HIS A 17 7.02 7.13 6.15
N PRO A 18 8.33 7.35 6.25
CA PRO A 18 9.15 7.67 5.08
C PRO A 18 9.29 6.45 4.17
N ALA A 19 9.69 6.67 2.90
CA ALA A 19 9.97 5.59 1.96
C ALA A 19 11.05 4.62 2.47
N SER A 20 12.02 5.14 3.25
CA SER A 20 13.10 4.36 3.85
C SER A 20 12.63 3.27 4.80
N ALA A 21 11.41 3.34 5.33
CA ALA A 21 10.84 2.28 6.16
C ALA A 21 10.62 0.98 5.37
N LEU A 22 10.42 1.07 4.04
CA LEU A 22 10.25 -0.09 3.15
C LEU A 22 11.57 -0.56 2.54
N GLU A 23 12.68 0.19 2.70
CA GLU A 23 13.94 -0.07 2.01
C GLU A 23 14.48 -1.49 2.21
N PRO A 24 14.48 -2.07 3.43
CA PRO A 24 14.94 -3.45 3.61
C PRO A 24 14.09 -4.46 2.82
N PHE A 25 12.77 -4.24 2.72
CA PHE A 25 11.88 -5.08 1.92
C PHE A 25 12.09 -4.88 0.42
N ILE A 26 12.34 -3.65 -0.04
CA ILE A 26 12.69 -3.37 -1.43
C ILE A 26 13.98 -4.09 -1.82
N GLN A 27 15.00 -4.08 -0.95
CA GLN A 27 16.26 -4.79 -1.19
C GLN A 27 16.05 -6.30 -1.29
N ASP A 28 15.18 -6.88 -0.46
CA ASP A 28 14.86 -8.31 -0.52
C ASP A 28 14.15 -8.67 -1.85
N LEU A 29 13.24 -7.81 -2.34
CA LEU A 29 12.62 -7.98 -3.67
C LEU A 29 13.62 -7.85 -4.83
N GLN A 30 14.55 -6.89 -4.73
CA GLN A 30 15.63 -6.72 -5.70
C GLN A 30 16.57 -7.92 -5.73
N ALA A 31 16.85 -8.52 -4.58
CA ALA A 31 17.63 -9.76 -4.48
C ALA A 31 16.94 -10.95 -5.17
N GLN A 32 15.60 -10.96 -5.23
CA GLN A 32 14.82 -11.92 -6.04
C GLN A 32 14.75 -11.54 -7.54
N GLY A 33 15.41 -10.47 -7.97
CA GLY A 33 15.47 -10.05 -9.37
C GLY A 33 14.31 -9.16 -9.83
N TYR A 34 13.45 -8.67 -8.92
CA TYR A 34 12.46 -7.65 -9.26
C TYR A 34 13.10 -6.26 -9.26
N PRO A 35 13.01 -5.47 -10.33
CA PRO A 35 13.26 -4.03 -10.23
C PRO A 35 12.23 -3.46 -9.26
N ALA A 36 12.66 -2.89 -8.13
CA ALA A 36 11.75 -2.41 -7.09
C ALA A 36 12.15 -1.04 -6.55
N GLU A 37 11.17 -0.23 -6.19
CA GLU A 37 11.36 1.08 -5.55
C GLU A 37 10.25 1.37 -4.51
N ALA A 38 10.57 2.18 -3.50
CA ALA A 38 9.64 2.63 -2.49
C ALA A 38 9.42 4.14 -2.52
N HIS A 39 8.21 4.54 -2.18
CA HIS A 39 7.77 5.93 -2.07
C HIS A 39 7.00 6.14 -0.77
N LYS A 40 6.92 7.40 -0.32
CA LYS A 40 6.03 7.81 0.77
C LYS A 40 4.81 8.53 0.21
N LEU A 41 3.79 8.65 1.04
CA LEU A 41 2.64 9.52 0.78
C LEU A 41 3.06 11.01 0.87
N LYS A 42 2.46 11.87 0.05
CA LYS A 42 2.60 13.33 0.18
C LYS A 42 2.03 13.82 1.50
N ILE A 43 0.92 13.23 1.98
CA ILE A 43 0.33 13.59 3.28
C ILE A 43 1.26 13.31 4.48
N THR A 44 2.39 12.63 4.26
CA THR A 44 3.42 12.39 5.28
C THR A 44 4.49 13.48 5.20
N GLY A 45 4.53 14.33 6.23
CA GLY A 45 5.47 15.44 6.40
C GLY A 45 5.04 16.76 5.76
N ASP A 46 3.90 16.80 5.07
CA ASP A 46 3.35 18.02 4.45
C ASP A 46 1.96 18.33 5.03
N PRO A 47 1.79 19.41 5.81
CA PRO A 47 0.51 19.76 6.42
C PRO A 47 -0.54 20.27 5.41
N THR A 48 -0.13 20.60 4.19
CA THR A 48 -1.00 21.16 3.16
C THR A 48 -1.62 20.11 2.24
N ALA A 49 -0.98 18.94 2.16
CA ALA A 49 -1.35 17.83 1.30
C ALA A 49 -2.68 17.18 1.71
N LEU A 50 -3.37 16.65 0.71
CA LEU A 50 -4.62 15.90 0.78
C LEU A 50 -4.44 14.47 0.25
N LYS A 51 -5.43 13.61 0.49
CA LYS A 51 -5.41 12.21 0.01
C LYS A 51 -5.42 12.13 -1.53
N GLU A 52 -5.98 13.13 -2.21
CA GLU A 52 -5.97 13.25 -3.66
C GLU A 52 -4.55 13.47 -4.20
N ASP A 53 -3.73 14.25 -3.48
CA ASP A 53 -2.34 14.49 -3.87
C ASP A 53 -1.51 13.19 -3.87
N ASP A 54 -1.82 12.25 -2.96
CA ASP A 54 -1.22 10.91 -2.93
C ASP A 54 -1.60 10.12 -4.19
N SER A 55 -2.86 10.17 -4.58
CA SER A 55 -3.37 9.47 -5.77
C SER A 55 -2.71 9.98 -7.05
N GLU A 56 -2.53 11.29 -7.17
CA GLU A 56 -1.82 11.92 -8.28
C GLU A 56 -0.33 11.54 -8.31
N LEU A 57 0.34 11.53 -7.15
CA LEU A 57 1.73 11.09 -7.04
C LEU A 57 1.88 9.63 -7.48
N MET A 58 1.07 8.73 -6.92
CA MET A 58 1.07 7.31 -7.26
C MET A 58 0.86 7.12 -8.75
N ARG A 59 -0.15 7.78 -9.33
CA ARG A 59 -0.43 7.68 -10.76
C ARG A 59 0.75 8.15 -11.61
N SER A 60 1.37 9.28 -11.26
CA SER A 60 2.54 9.82 -11.96
C SER A 60 3.71 8.83 -11.95
N VAL A 61 4.02 8.25 -10.78
CA VAL A 61 5.09 7.24 -10.64
C VAL A 61 4.79 6.01 -11.49
N LEU A 62 3.58 5.45 -11.41
CA LEU A 62 3.18 4.29 -12.21
C LEU A 62 3.30 4.56 -13.71
N LEU A 63 2.79 5.70 -14.18
CA LEU A 63 2.88 6.10 -15.59
C LEU A 63 4.32 6.25 -16.06
N SER A 64 5.22 6.78 -15.22
CA SER A 64 6.64 6.97 -15.57
C SER A 64 7.37 5.68 -15.92
N HIS A 65 6.87 4.53 -15.45
CA HIS A 65 7.37 3.20 -15.83
C HIS A 65 6.55 2.58 -16.95
N ILE A 66 5.21 2.68 -16.88
CA ILE A 66 4.30 2.12 -17.88
C ILE A 66 4.55 2.72 -19.27
N GLU A 67 4.79 4.02 -19.37
CA GLU A 67 5.09 4.72 -20.64
C GLU A 67 6.43 4.29 -21.25
N LYS A 68 7.31 3.68 -20.46
CA LYS A 68 8.54 3.03 -20.94
C LYS A 68 8.31 1.57 -21.35
N GLY A 69 7.05 1.13 -21.43
CA GLY A 69 6.65 -0.21 -21.82
C GLY A 69 6.79 -1.26 -20.71
N LYS A 70 6.95 -0.84 -19.44
CA LYS A 70 7.11 -1.78 -18.32
C LYS A 70 5.78 -2.24 -17.76
N ASP A 71 5.76 -3.49 -17.31
CA ASP A 71 4.68 -4.01 -16.48
C ASP A 71 4.96 -3.74 -15.00
N ILE A 72 3.93 -3.38 -14.26
CA ILE A 72 4.04 -2.95 -12.86
C ILE A 72 3.19 -3.81 -11.94
N VAL A 73 3.76 -4.19 -10.81
CA VAL A 73 3.01 -4.66 -9.64
C VAL A 73 3.06 -3.55 -8.60
N PHE A 74 1.90 -2.98 -8.27
CA PHE A 74 1.80 -1.90 -7.31
C PHE A 74 1.54 -2.46 -5.91
N ILE A 75 2.37 -2.10 -4.93
CA ILE A 75 2.18 -2.45 -3.52
C ILE A 75 1.73 -1.21 -2.75
N ALA A 76 0.59 -1.30 -2.08
CA ALA A 76 0.06 -0.25 -1.22
C ALA A 76 -0.04 -0.75 0.22
N HIS A 77 0.70 -0.13 1.14
CA HIS A 77 0.64 -0.44 2.57
C HIS A 77 -0.29 0.53 3.32
N SER A 78 -1.13 0.01 4.21
CA SER A 78 -1.93 0.82 5.14
C SER A 78 -2.74 1.93 4.43
N MET A 79 -2.57 3.20 4.83
CA MET A 79 -3.24 4.36 4.24
C MET A 79 -2.97 4.56 2.74
N ALA A 80 -1.90 4.00 2.18
CA ALA A 80 -1.66 4.05 0.74
C ALA A 80 -2.78 3.39 -0.08
N GLY A 81 -3.51 2.42 0.50
CA GLY A 81 -4.62 1.74 -0.17
C GLY A 81 -5.76 2.68 -0.59
N LEU A 82 -5.95 3.80 0.13
CA LEU A 82 -6.95 4.81 -0.20
C LEU A 82 -6.60 5.53 -1.51
N GLY A 83 -5.37 6.04 -1.64
CA GLY A 83 -4.93 6.72 -2.86
C GLY A 83 -4.73 5.75 -4.03
N ALA A 84 -4.26 4.53 -3.73
CA ALA A 84 -4.03 3.51 -4.74
C ALA A 84 -5.30 3.14 -5.50
N SER A 85 -6.44 3.11 -4.79
CA SER A 85 -7.76 2.84 -5.37
C SER A 85 -8.14 3.80 -6.50
N LEU A 86 -7.66 5.04 -6.47
CA LEU A 86 -7.92 6.07 -7.47
C LEU A 86 -6.83 6.11 -8.54
N ALA A 87 -5.58 5.89 -8.14
CA ALA A 87 -4.41 6.03 -9.00
C ALA A 87 -4.41 5.06 -10.19
N ILE A 88 -4.94 3.85 -10.00
CA ILE A 88 -4.82 2.74 -10.96
C ILE A 88 -5.83 2.76 -12.10
N LYS A 89 -6.80 3.66 -12.09
CA LYS A 89 -7.85 3.75 -13.12
C LYS A 89 -7.26 3.81 -14.53
N GLY A 90 -7.69 2.92 -15.42
CA GLY A 90 -7.25 2.94 -16.82
C GLY A 90 -5.83 2.42 -17.06
N LEU A 91 -5.16 1.88 -16.03
CA LEU A 91 -3.76 1.46 -16.11
C LEU A 91 -3.60 -0.04 -16.32
N HIS A 92 -4.66 -0.84 -16.21
CA HIS A 92 -4.55 -2.28 -16.32
C HIS A 92 -3.99 -2.71 -17.69
N LYS A 93 -3.07 -3.69 -17.66
CA LYS A 93 -2.35 -4.14 -18.84
C LYS A 93 -3.27 -4.62 -19.96
N LYS A 94 -4.35 -5.35 -19.64
CA LYS A 94 -5.30 -5.83 -20.66
C LYS A 94 -6.04 -4.68 -21.35
N GLU A 95 -6.54 -3.72 -20.56
CA GLU A 95 -7.23 -2.54 -21.09
C GLU A 95 -6.30 -1.75 -22.03
N ARG A 96 -5.05 -1.54 -21.61
CA ARG A 96 -4.03 -0.85 -22.41
C ARG A 96 -3.67 -1.60 -23.69
N ALA A 97 -3.47 -2.91 -23.61
CA ALA A 97 -3.16 -3.75 -24.76
C ALA A 97 -4.28 -3.71 -25.82
N SER A 98 -5.55 -3.64 -25.40
CA SER A 98 -6.70 -3.47 -26.31
C SER A 98 -6.63 -2.17 -27.14
N LYS A 99 -5.89 -1.17 -26.64
CA LYS A 99 -5.65 0.13 -27.29
C LYS A 99 -4.31 0.17 -28.04
N GLY A 100 -3.61 -0.96 -28.18
CA GLY A 100 -2.31 -1.04 -28.85
C GLY A 100 -1.15 -0.42 -28.06
N LEU A 101 -1.32 -0.18 -26.75
CA LEU A 101 -0.29 0.37 -25.88
C LEU A 101 0.54 -0.74 -25.21
N THR A 102 1.82 -0.48 -24.99
CA THR A 102 2.72 -1.36 -24.21
C THR A 102 2.77 -0.95 -22.74
N GLY A 103 3.21 -1.89 -21.90
CA GLY A 103 3.26 -1.74 -20.46
C GLY A 103 1.88 -1.61 -19.81
N GLY A 104 1.84 -1.76 -18.49
CA GLY A 104 0.61 -1.60 -17.73
C GLY A 104 0.72 -2.14 -16.32
N LEU A 105 -0.33 -1.93 -15.55
CA LEU A 105 -0.49 -2.54 -14.25
C LEU A 105 -0.82 -4.03 -14.45
N ALA A 106 0.09 -4.89 -14.02
CA ALA A 106 -0.09 -6.34 -14.00
C ALA A 106 -0.93 -6.79 -12.79
N GLY A 107 -0.86 -6.05 -11.68
CA GLY A 107 -1.71 -6.26 -10.52
C GLY A 107 -1.37 -5.33 -9.38
N ILE A 108 -2.18 -5.41 -8.32
CA ILE A 108 -2.03 -4.59 -7.13
C ILE A 108 -2.10 -5.46 -5.88
N VAL A 109 -1.19 -5.20 -4.92
CA VAL A 109 -1.11 -5.90 -3.64
C VAL A 109 -1.33 -4.90 -2.51
N TYR A 110 -2.33 -5.16 -1.69
CA TYR A 110 -2.64 -4.41 -0.49
C TYR A 110 -1.99 -5.14 0.70
N ILE A 111 -1.19 -4.45 1.50
CA ILE A 111 -0.60 -5.00 2.73
C ILE A 111 -1.23 -4.26 3.91
N ALA A 112 -2.05 -4.96 4.70
CA ALA A 112 -2.80 -4.37 5.81
C ALA A 112 -3.46 -3.02 5.45
N ALA A 113 -3.86 -2.87 4.19
CA ALA A 113 -4.21 -1.57 3.62
C ALA A 113 -5.70 -1.30 3.70
N PHE A 114 -6.05 -0.01 3.78
CA PHE A 114 -7.44 0.41 3.77
C PHE A 114 -8.04 0.22 2.38
N ILE A 115 -9.22 -0.39 2.33
CA ILE A 115 -10.05 -0.48 1.11
C ILE A 115 -11.25 0.46 1.30
N PRO A 116 -11.50 1.42 0.39
CA PRO A 116 -12.71 2.24 0.41
C PRO A 116 -13.95 1.35 0.29
N SER A 117 -14.60 1.06 1.42
CA SER A 117 -15.70 0.11 1.57
C SER A 117 -16.62 0.54 2.71
N SER A 118 -17.82 -0.05 2.82
CA SER A 118 -18.76 0.34 3.90
C SER A 118 -18.26 -0.05 5.30
N ALA A 119 -17.33 -1.00 5.43
CA ALA A 119 -16.66 -1.27 6.70
C ALA A 119 -15.85 -0.06 7.24
N MET A 120 -15.54 0.93 6.39
CA MET A 120 -14.89 2.17 6.77
C MET A 120 -15.86 3.28 7.18
N ASP A 121 -17.17 3.08 7.01
CA ASP A 121 -18.18 4.06 7.38
C ASP A 121 -18.18 4.25 8.91
N GLY A 122 -17.90 5.47 9.36
CA GLY A 122 -17.80 5.80 10.79
C GLY A 122 -16.49 5.34 11.45
N HIS A 123 -15.50 4.86 10.69
CA HIS A 123 -14.16 4.67 11.22
C HIS A 123 -13.59 6.01 11.69
N THR A 124 -13.10 6.05 12.92
CA THR A 124 -12.49 7.24 13.53
C THR A 124 -11.02 6.99 13.78
N PRO A 125 -10.17 8.04 13.73
CA PRO A 125 -8.77 7.90 14.09
C PRO A 125 -8.60 7.30 15.49
N ASP A 126 -7.60 6.42 15.65
CA ASP A 126 -7.26 5.84 16.94
C ASP A 126 -6.86 6.94 17.96
N PRO A 127 -7.21 6.82 19.26
CA PRO A 127 -6.85 7.80 20.28
C PRO A 127 -5.35 8.10 20.42
N ARG A 128 -4.47 7.20 19.94
CA ARG A 128 -3.02 7.42 19.91
C ARG A 128 -2.60 8.47 18.89
N VAL A 129 -3.46 8.82 17.92
CA VAL A 129 -3.21 9.88 16.94
C VAL A 129 -3.36 11.23 17.65
N ILE A 130 -2.24 11.94 17.81
CA ILE A 130 -2.19 13.20 18.54
C ILE A 130 -2.13 14.36 17.54
N PRO A 131 -3.23 15.12 17.38
CA PRO A 131 -3.23 16.27 16.49
C PRO A 131 -2.45 17.44 17.10
N ASP A 132 -1.70 18.14 16.25
CA ASP A 132 -1.06 19.42 16.56
C ASP A 132 -1.58 20.50 15.60
N PRO A 133 -2.60 21.27 16.02
CA PRO A 133 -3.16 22.34 15.21
C PRO A 133 -2.17 23.45 14.85
N ALA A 134 -1.09 23.64 15.63
CA ALA A 134 -0.11 24.68 15.37
C ALA A 134 0.77 24.36 14.15
N THR A 135 1.09 23.09 13.95
CA THR A 135 1.86 22.62 12.79
C THR A 135 0.98 22.13 11.63
N GLY A 136 -0.29 21.84 11.89
CA GLY A 136 -1.20 21.22 10.91
C GLY A 136 -0.94 19.73 10.71
N LEU A 137 -0.18 19.11 11.60
CA LEU A 137 0.23 17.70 11.53
C LEU A 137 -0.31 16.91 12.73
N ALA A 138 -0.44 15.60 12.56
CA ALA A 138 -0.69 14.64 13.63
C ALA A 138 0.54 13.76 13.83
N SER A 139 0.94 13.57 15.08
CA SER A 139 1.88 12.54 15.49
C SER A 139 1.14 11.30 15.98
N ILE A 140 1.88 10.24 16.29
CA ILE A 140 1.36 8.98 16.81
C ILE A 140 2.12 8.64 18.08
N THR A 141 1.38 8.37 19.15
CA THR A 141 1.93 7.92 20.44
C THR A 141 1.93 6.40 20.50
N ASP A 142 2.80 5.83 21.34
CA ASP A 142 2.92 4.36 21.52
C ASP A 142 3.16 3.62 20.18
N ALA A 143 3.96 4.23 19.30
CA ALA A 143 4.17 3.77 17.93
C ALA A 143 4.78 2.35 17.85
N VAL A 144 5.58 1.94 18.84
CA VAL A 144 6.14 0.58 18.92
C VAL A 144 5.02 -0.44 19.01
N ASN A 145 4.11 -0.29 19.98
CA ASN A 145 2.99 -1.19 20.14
C ASN A 145 1.97 -1.06 19.00
N PHE A 146 1.82 0.14 18.43
CA PHE A 146 0.82 0.39 17.40
C PHE A 146 1.20 -0.18 16.02
N PHE A 147 2.47 -0.09 15.61
CA PHE A 147 2.93 -0.52 14.28
C PHE A 147 3.90 -1.70 14.27
N TYR A 148 4.63 -1.92 15.36
CA TYR A 148 5.86 -2.72 15.37
C TYR A 148 5.85 -3.78 16.48
N ASN A 149 4.67 -4.27 16.87
CA ASN A 149 4.50 -5.16 18.02
C ASN A 149 5.12 -6.56 17.84
N GLU A 150 5.54 -6.93 16.64
CA GLU A 150 6.28 -8.18 16.35
C GLU A 150 7.69 -7.90 15.79
N CYS A 151 8.11 -6.63 15.69
CA CYS A 151 9.45 -6.27 15.24
C CYS A 151 10.50 -6.43 16.36
N PRO A 152 11.78 -6.71 16.02
CA PRO A 152 12.87 -6.56 16.98
C PRO A 152 12.88 -5.16 17.60
N THR A 153 13.09 -5.06 18.91
CA THR A 153 12.94 -3.80 19.67
C THR A 153 13.84 -2.68 19.14
N ASP A 154 15.09 -2.99 18.82
CA ASP A 154 16.05 -2.03 18.27
C ASP A 154 15.63 -1.50 16.90
N VAL A 155 15.12 -2.38 16.03
CA VAL A 155 14.54 -2.01 14.73
C VAL A 155 13.31 -1.14 14.92
N ALA A 156 12.39 -1.52 15.81
CA ALA A 156 11.18 -0.75 16.09
C ALA A 156 11.51 0.67 16.59
N GLU A 157 12.38 0.78 17.60
CA GLU A 157 12.80 2.07 18.16
C GLU A 157 13.55 2.94 17.15
N ALA A 158 14.37 2.34 16.30
CA ALA A 158 15.05 3.07 15.23
C ALA A 158 14.05 3.59 14.19
N THR A 159 13.09 2.77 13.75
CA THR A 159 12.08 3.18 12.77
C THR A 159 11.16 4.26 13.33
N VAL A 160 10.76 4.20 14.61
CA VAL A 160 9.96 5.24 15.27
C VAL A 160 10.61 6.62 15.15
N LYS A 161 11.95 6.71 15.27
CA LYS A 161 12.68 7.99 15.15
C LYS A 161 12.64 8.59 13.74
N THR A 162 12.26 7.80 12.74
CA THR A 162 12.14 8.25 11.35
C THR A 162 10.73 8.70 10.96
N LEU A 163 9.74 8.47 11.84
CA LEU A 163 8.36 8.85 11.59
C LEU A 163 8.23 10.37 11.42
N GLN A 164 7.37 10.76 10.49
CA GLN A 164 7.04 12.15 10.19
C GLN A 164 5.59 12.43 10.60
N GLY A 165 5.22 13.72 10.72
CA GLY A 165 3.83 14.08 10.98
C GLY A 165 2.90 13.78 9.80
N LEU A 166 1.64 13.45 10.08
CA LEU A 166 0.60 13.23 9.08
C LEU A 166 -0.26 14.48 8.91
N SER A 167 -0.59 14.89 7.68
CA SER A 167 -1.49 16.03 7.42
C SER A 167 -2.83 15.87 8.16
N LEU A 168 -3.15 16.82 9.05
CA LEU A 168 -4.46 16.88 9.71
C LEU A 168 -5.58 17.08 8.71
N LYS A 169 -5.33 17.93 7.71
CA LYS A 169 -6.28 18.22 6.64
C LYS A 169 -6.61 16.96 5.86
N ALA A 170 -5.59 16.17 5.51
CA ALA A 170 -5.80 14.88 4.89
C ALA A 170 -6.60 13.98 5.83
N LEU A 171 -6.20 13.84 7.09
CA LEU A 171 -6.83 12.91 8.05
C LEU A 171 -8.35 13.11 8.15
N ILE A 172 -8.82 14.36 8.28
CA ILE A 172 -10.25 14.68 8.49
C ILE A 172 -11.06 14.78 7.18
N THR A 173 -10.40 14.92 6.03
CA THR A 173 -11.11 15.02 4.74
C THR A 173 -11.65 13.63 4.36
N PRO A 174 -12.94 13.50 4.04
CA PRO A 174 -13.50 12.22 3.59
C PRO A 174 -12.75 11.70 2.38
N THR A 175 -12.44 10.41 2.37
CA THR A 175 -11.82 9.78 1.21
C THR A 175 -12.84 9.71 0.07
N ALA A 176 -12.44 10.13 -1.13
CA ALA A 176 -13.25 9.90 -2.32
C ALA A 176 -13.54 8.40 -2.52
N LYS A 177 -14.67 8.07 -3.16
CA LYS A 177 -14.97 6.68 -3.52
C LYS A 177 -13.88 6.18 -4.48
N GLY A 178 -13.22 5.09 -4.10
CA GLY A 178 -12.14 4.50 -4.89
C GLY A 178 -12.61 3.97 -6.25
N TYR A 179 -11.65 3.74 -7.15
CA TYR A 179 -11.87 3.14 -8.47
C TYR A 179 -11.34 1.70 -8.52
N LEU A 180 -11.75 0.90 -7.53
CA LEU A 180 -11.40 -0.51 -7.44
C LEU A 180 -12.46 -1.42 -8.06
N ASP A 181 -13.48 -0.94 -8.75
CA ASP A 181 -14.52 -1.80 -9.35
C ASP A 181 -14.25 -2.16 -10.83
N ASP A 182 -13.03 -1.90 -11.30
CA ASP A 182 -12.62 -2.28 -12.66
C ASP A 182 -12.57 -3.82 -12.81
N ALA A 183 -13.47 -4.35 -13.64
CA ALA A 183 -13.56 -5.78 -13.92
C ALA A 183 -12.28 -6.32 -14.59
N ASP A 184 -11.51 -5.47 -15.28
CA ASP A 184 -10.25 -5.89 -15.90
C ASP A 184 -9.19 -6.27 -14.86
N LEU A 185 -9.32 -5.81 -13.62
CA LEU A 185 -8.46 -6.17 -12.49
C LEU A 185 -8.93 -7.42 -11.74
N ASP A 186 -10.00 -8.09 -12.15
CA ASP A 186 -10.43 -9.34 -11.53
C ASP A 186 -9.33 -10.40 -11.66
N GLY A 187 -8.94 -10.98 -10.52
CA GLY A 187 -7.80 -11.90 -10.45
C GLY A 187 -6.44 -11.22 -10.32
N CYS A 188 -6.37 -9.88 -10.44
CA CYS A 188 -5.14 -9.07 -10.32
C CYS A 188 -5.09 -8.22 -9.05
N ARG A 189 -5.90 -8.57 -8.03
CA ARG A 189 -5.99 -7.89 -6.72
C ARG A 189 -5.56 -8.85 -5.62
N GLY A 190 -4.45 -8.55 -4.97
CA GLY A 190 -3.95 -9.28 -3.81
C GLY A 190 -4.18 -8.49 -2.52
N TYR A 191 -4.49 -9.19 -1.44
CA TYR A 191 -4.55 -8.62 -0.09
C TYR A 191 -3.75 -9.51 0.85
N ILE A 192 -2.75 -8.95 1.53
CA ILE A 192 -1.98 -9.60 2.58
C ILE A 192 -2.50 -9.06 3.91
N ALA A 193 -3.28 -9.87 4.61
CA ALA A 193 -3.86 -9.54 5.90
C ALA A 193 -2.93 -9.92 7.05
N CYS A 194 -2.73 -8.99 7.99
CA CYS A 194 -1.84 -9.15 9.13
C CYS A 194 -2.65 -9.39 10.42
N GLU A 195 -2.46 -10.54 11.07
CA GLU A 195 -3.36 -11.02 12.14
C GLU A 195 -3.18 -10.30 13.48
N LYS A 196 -1.95 -9.84 13.79
CA LYS A 196 -1.60 -9.15 15.05
C LYS A 196 -1.46 -7.64 14.86
N ASP A 197 -2.14 -7.10 13.85
CA ASP A 197 -2.12 -5.69 13.51
C ASP A 197 -2.93 -4.85 14.52
N ASN A 198 -2.25 -3.91 15.20
CA ASN A 198 -2.86 -2.98 16.14
C ASN A 198 -3.33 -1.66 15.48
N ALA A 199 -2.89 -1.34 14.27
CA ALA A 199 -3.21 -0.11 13.55
C ALA A 199 -4.44 -0.27 12.65
N VAL A 200 -4.52 -1.39 11.92
CA VAL A 200 -5.69 -1.80 11.15
C VAL A 200 -6.10 -3.18 11.66
N PRO A 201 -6.95 -3.27 12.70
CA PRO A 201 -7.25 -4.54 13.34
C PRO A 201 -7.68 -5.62 12.35
N PHE A 202 -7.22 -6.86 12.52
CA PHE A 202 -7.49 -7.95 11.58
C PHE A 202 -8.99 -8.15 11.24
N ARG A 203 -9.88 -7.90 12.20
CA ARG A 203 -11.33 -7.93 11.97
C ARG A 203 -11.76 -6.86 10.95
N LEU A 204 -11.22 -5.65 11.04
CA LEU A 204 -11.49 -4.56 10.10
C LEU A 204 -10.92 -4.87 8.73
N GLN A 205 -9.70 -5.42 8.64
CA GLN A 205 -9.12 -5.84 7.35
C GLN A 205 -10.05 -6.83 6.62
N LYS A 206 -10.52 -7.88 7.31
CA LYS A 206 -11.46 -8.84 6.74
C LYS A 206 -12.79 -8.20 6.34
N ALA A 207 -13.35 -7.34 7.20
CA ALA A 207 -14.60 -6.66 6.90
C ALA A 207 -14.48 -5.74 5.66
N MET A 208 -13.35 -5.06 5.49
CA MET A 208 -13.09 -4.24 4.30
C MET A 208 -13.01 -5.07 3.03
N VAL A 209 -12.31 -6.21 3.06
CA VAL A 209 -12.22 -7.15 1.92
C VAL A 209 -13.61 -7.71 1.56
N GLU A 210 -14.39 -8.11 2.57
CA GLU A 210 -15.73 -8.67 2.37
C GLU A 210 -16.71 -7.62 1.84
N THR A 211 -16.74 -6.44 2.45
CA THR A 211 -17.70 -5.38 2.11
C THR A 211 -17.29 -4.54 0.91
N SER A 212 -16.08 -4.71 0.36
CA SER A 212 -15.72 -4.05 -0.90
C SER A 212 -16.53 -4.57 -2.08
N GLY A 213 -17.07 -5.79 -2.00
CA GLY A 213 -17.80 -6.42 -3.11
C GLY A 213 -16.91 -6.77 -4.31
N LEU A 214 -15.59 -6.89 -4.07
CA LEU A 214 -14.58 -7.15 -5.10
C LEU A 214 -13.91 -8.49 -4.86
N ARG A 215 -13.34 -9.06 -5.92
CA ARG A 215 -12.59 -10.31 -5.82
C ARG A 215 -11.14 -10.04 -5.45
N TRP A 216 -10.77 -10.45 -4.25
CA TRP A 216 -9.39 -10.39 -3.75
C TRP A 216 -8.81 -11.79 -3.63
N SER A 217 -7.56 -11.97 -4.06
CA SER A 217 -6.74 -13.09 -3.57
C SER A 217 -6.18 -12.70 -2.22
N VAL A 218 -6.69 -13.34 -1.16
CA VAL A 218 -6.34 -13.01 0.22
C VAL A 218 -5.30 -13.99 0.74
N LYS A 219 -4.18 -13.45 1.22
CA LYS A 219 -3.14 -14.14 1.96
C LYS A 219 -3.17 -13.67 3.42
N TYR A 220 -2.85 -14.58 4.34
CA TYR A 220 -2.85 -14.30 5.78
C TYR A 220 -1.44 -14.45 6.34
N MET A 221 -1.09 -13.57 7.27
CA MET A 221 0.22 -13.59 7.91
C MET A 221 0.10 -13.29 9.41
N ASP A 222 0.68 -14.18 10.23
CA ASP A 222 0.70 -14.04 11.68
C ASP A 222 1.76 -13.00 12.10
N THR A 223 1.46 -11.73 11.89
CA THR A 223 2.41 -10.61 12.06
C THR A 223 1.71 -9.30 12.42
N ASP A 224 2.52 -8.31 12.81
CA ASP A 224 2.12 -6.93 13.10
C ASP A 224 1.75 -6.13 11.83
N HIS A 225 1.50 -4.83 12.01
CA HIS A 225 1.23 -3.89 10.91
C HIS A 225 2.41 -3.73 9.95
N SER A 226 3.63 -4.10 10.36
CA SER A 226 4.87 -3.80 9.64
C SER A 226 5.61 -5.07 9.20
N PRO A 227 4.98 -5.96 8.39
CA PRO A 227 5.61 -7.19 7.95
C PRO A 227 6.88 -6.99 7.11
N PHE A 228 7.01 -5.79 6.52
CA PHE A 228 8.21 -5.35 5.82
C PHE A 228 9.40 -5.07 6.76
N LEU A 229 9.25 -5.27 8.07
CA LEU A 229 10.32 -5.26 9.07
C LEU A 229 10.34 -6.55 9.88
N SER A 230 9.19 -7.02 10.36
CA SER A 230 9.07 -8.17 11.27
C SER A 230 9.24 -9.53 10.58
N GLN A 231 8.73 -9.70 9.35
CA GLN A 231 8.69 -11.00 8.65
C GLN A 231 8.95 -10.89 7.14
N ARG A 232 10.00 -10.14 6.77
CA ARG A 232 10.32 -9.84 5.36
C ARG A 232 10.41 -11.05 4.42
N PRO A 233 11.08 -12.17 4.76
CA PRO A 233 11.16 -13.32 3.86
C PRO A 233 9.78 -13.86 3.49
N ARG A 234 8.89 -14.00 4.48
CA ARG A 234 7.53 -14.48 4.23
C ARG A 234 6.70 -13.48 3.43
N LEU A 235 6.90 -12.18 3.67
CA LEU A 235 6.24 -11.14 2.89
C LEU A 235 6.63 -11.20 1.40
N VAL A 236 7.93 -11.39 1.10
CA VAL A 236 8.42 -11.55 -0.28
C VAL A 236 7.78 -12.76 -0.96
N GLU A 237 7.76 -13.92 -0.28
CA GLU A 237 7.12 -15.14 -0.81
C GLU A 237 5.65 -14.90 -1.15
N LEU A 238 4.88 -14.25 -0.26
CA LEU A 238 3.47 -13.96 -0.51
C LEU A 238 3.26 -12.99 -1.69
N VAL A 239 4.16 -12.03 -1.88
CA VAL A 239 4.14 -11.15 -3.05
C VAL A 239 4.42 -11.95 -4.33
N GLU A 240 5.41 -12.85 -4.33
CA GLU A 240 5.70 -13.71 -5.48
C GLU A 240 4.52 -14.66 -5.79
N GLU A 241 3.89 -15.24 -4.77
CA GLU A 241 2.68 -16.06 -4.92
C GLU A 241 1.56 -15.26 -5.62
N LEU A 242 1.30 -14.04 -5.17
CA LEU A 242 0.28 -13.16 -5.76
C LEU A 242 0.63 -12.77 -7.19
N ILE A 243 1.89 -12.45 -7.48
CA ILE A 243 2.34 -12.16 -8.85
C ILE A 243 2.10 -13.36 -9.77
N ALA A 244 2.43 -14.57 -9.33
CA ALA A 244 2.19 -15.79 -10.09
C ALA A 244 0.69 -16.11 -10.29
N GLU A 245 -0.19 -15.62 -9.41
CA GLU A 245 -1.64 -15.69 -9.61
C GLU A 245 -2.12 -14.67 -10.65
N PHE A 246 -1.60 -13.44 -10.62
CA PHE A 246 -1.95 -12.38 -11.58
C PHE A 246 -1.60 -12.76 -13.03
N GLU A 247 -0.49 -13.48 -13.24
CA GLU A 247 -0.08 -13.98 -14.55
C GLU A 247 -1.05 -14.98 -15.18
N LYS A 248 -1.92 -15.61 -14.37
CA LYS A 248 -2.92 -16.59 -14.82
C LYS A 248 -4.29 -15.98 -15.09
N ALA A 249 -4.49 -14.70 -14.71
CA ALA A 249 -5.78 -14.02 -14.75
C ALA A 249 -6.15 -13.54 -16.16
#